data_AF-A0A9P3Q9I3-F1
#
_entry.id   AF-A0A9P3Q9I3-F1
#
_cell.length_a   1.000
_cell.length_b   1.000
_cell.length_c   1.000
_cell.angle_alpha   90.00
_cell.angle_beta   90.00
_cell.angle_gamma   90.00
#
_symmetry.space_group_name_H-M   'P 1'
#
loop_
_entity.id
_entity.type
_entity.pdbx_description
1 polymer ?
#
loop_
_entity_poly.entity_id
_entity_poly.type
_entity_poly.pdbx_seq_one_letter_code
_entity_poly.pdbx_strand_id
1 'polypeptide(L)'
;MPLTVLLRRADVGAVIVAALVARAVRRVGFRRIAAELSRPPETVRGWLRRFGARAEAVRSVFTVWLRAVDADPVMPEAAGGGFADAMTAIAALAAAIGRRFVVSEVSLAEAAVAVSGGRLLAPGWPERPVQHESTLPLVPITP
;
A
#
# COMPACT_ATOMS: atom_id res chain seq x y z
N MET A 1 10.43 -5.00 -16.08
CA MET A 1 9.28 -5.92 -16.13
C MET A 1 8.42 -5.52 -17.32
N PRO A 2 7.98 -6.44 -18.20
CA PRO A 2 7.07 -6.11 -19.29
C PRO A 2 5.71 -5.63 -18.76
N LEU A 3 5.07 -4.68 -19.45
CA LEU A 3 3.80 -4.07 -19.04
C LEU A 3 2.66 -5.09 -18.91
N THR A 4 2.63 -6.11 -19.77
CA THR A 4 1.64 -7.21 -19.71
C THR A 4 1.73 -8.03 -18.42
N VAL A 5 2.93 -8.24 -17.89
CA VAL A 5 3.15 -8.94 -16.61
C VAL A 5 2.70 -8.07 -15.43
N LEU A 6 2.88 -6.75 -15.53
CA LEU A 6 2.40 -5.80 -14.52
C LEU A 6 0.88 -5.74 -14.48
N LEU A 7 0.22 -5.65 -15.64
CA LEU A 7 -1.25 -5.66 -15.73
C LEU A 7 -1.84 -6.95 -15.16
N ARG A 8 -1.29 -8.11 -15.54
CA ARG A 8 -1.74 -9.39 -14.97
C ARG A 8 -1.56 -9.47 -13.46
N ARG A 9 -0.50 -8.87 -12.92
CA ARG A 9 -0.30 -8.77 -11.47
C ARG A 9 -1.28 -7.78 -10.83
N ALA A 10 -1.61 -6.69 -11.51
CA ALA A 10 -2.63 -5.74 -11.08
C ALA A 10 -4.02 -6.39 -11.05
N ASP A 11 -4.38 -7.20 -12.05
CA ASP A 11 -5.65 -7.95 -12.06
C ASP A 11 -5.77 -8.90 -10.87
N VAL A 12 -4.70 -9.67 -10.60
CA VAL A 12 -4.66 -10.55 -9.41
C VAL A 12 -4.63 -9.74 -8.12
N GLY A 13 -3.92 -8.61 -8.12
CA GLY A 13 -3.86 -7.65 -7.02
C GLY A 13 -5.21 -7.00 -6.74
N ALA A 14 -6.05 -6.80 -7.74
CA ALA A 14 -7.35 -6.15 -7.62
C ALA A 14 -8.28 -6.94 -6.72
N VAL A 15 -8.28 -8.28 -6.82
CA VAL A 15 -9.08 -9.14 -5.93
C VAL A 15 -8.62 -9.04 -4.48
N ILE A 16 -7.30 -8.98 -4.26
CA ILE A 16 -6.72 -8.83 -2.91
C ILE A 16 -7.09 -7.46 -2.35
N VAL A 17 -6.86 -6.38 -3.11
CA VAL A 17 -7.15 -5.01 -2.70
C VAL A 17 -8.65 -4.81 -2.47
N ALA A 18 -9.53 -5.41 -3.28
CA ALA A 18 -10.97 -5.41 -3.04
C ALA A 18 -11.33 -6.02 -1.69
N ALA A 19 -10.67 -7.12 -1.28
CA ALA A 19 -10.86 -7.70 0.05
C ALA A 19 -10.41 -6.76 1.18
N LEU A 20 -9.28 -6.04 0.98
CA LEU A 20 -8.77 -5.07 1.95
C LEU A 20 -9.71 -3.87 2.09
N VAL A 21 -10.18 -3.30 0.96
CA VAL A 21 -11.15 -2.20 0.93
C VAL A 21 -12.45 -2.62 1.61
N ALA A 22 -12.99 -3.79 1.28
CA ALA A 22 -14.20 -4.30 1.92
C ALA A 22 -14.04 -4.42 3.44
N ARG A 23 -12.88 -4.85 3.93
CA ARG A 23 -12.57 -4.89 5.36
C ARG A 23 -12.47 -3.50 5.98
N ALA A 24 -11.77 -2.56 5.34
CA ALA A 24 -11.54 -1.22 5.86
C ALA A 24 -12.84 -0.39 5.93
N VAL A 25 -13.63 -0.41 4.85
CA VAL A 25 -14.83 0.43 4.72
C VAL A 25 -16.04 -0.19 5.40
N ARG A 26 -16.33 -1.47 5.11
CA ARG A 26 -17.57 -2.12 5.56
C ARG A 26 -17.44 -2.79 6.92
N ARG A 27 -16.22 -2.92 7.46
CA ARG A 27 -15.88 -3.60 8.74
C ARG A 27 -16.46 -5.02 8.88
N VAL A 28 -16.81 -5.68 7.77
CA VAL A 28 -17.39 -7.02 7.76
C VAL A 28 -16.35 -8.12 8.02
N GLY A 29 -16.81 -9.30 8.46
CA GLY A 29 -15.95 -10.46 8.70
C GLY A 29 -15.42 -11.11 7.41
N PHE A 30 -14.27 -11.78 7.50
CA PHE A 30 -13.57 -12.38 6.35
C PHE A 30 -14.42 -13.41 5.58
N ARG A 31 -15.35 -14.12 6.25
CA ARG A 31 -16.24 -15.10 5.60
C ARG A 31 -17.19 -14.45 4.59
N ARG A 32 -17.74 -13.28 4.94
CA ARG A 32 -18.63 -12.52 4.06
C ARG A 32 -17.86 -11.97 2.85
N ILE A 33 -16.68 -11.40 3.10
CA ILE A 33 -15.78 -10.92 2.03
C ILE A 33 -15.40 -12.07 1.09
N ALA A 34 -15.10 -13.25 1.63
CA ALA A 34 -14.76 -14.43 0.84
C ALA A 34 -15.91 -14.91 -0.05
N ALA A 35 -17.14 -14.89 0.47
CA ALA A 35 -18.34 -15.20 -0.32
C ALA A 35 -18.55 -14.19 -1.46
N GLU A 36 -18.47 -12.88 -1.16
CA GLU A 36 -18.62 -11.81 -2.16
C GLU A 36 -17.55 -11.89 -3.27
N LEU A 37 -16.33 -12.29 -2.93
CA LEU A 37 -15.21 -12.40 -3.89
C LEU A 37 -15.08 -13.79 -4.54
N SER A 38 -15.94 -14.76 -4.18
CA SER A 38 -15.83 -16.16 -4.62
C SER A 38 -14.43 -16.75 -4.38
N ARG A 39 -13.88 -16.54 -3.18
CA ARG A 39 -12.56 -17.05 -2.76
C ARG A 39 -12.66 -17.91 -1.50
N PRO A 40 -11.71 -18.83 -1.26
CA PRO A 40 -11.68 -19.60 -0.03
C PRO A 40 -11.56 -18.69 1.21
N PRO A 41 -12.37 -18.89 2.27
CA PRO A 41 -12.33 -18.03 3.46
C PRO A 41 -10.97 -17.95 4.14
N GLU A 42 -10.22 -19.05 4.23
CA GLU A 42 -8.89 -19.08 4.82
C GLU A 42 -7.86 -18.30 3.99
N THR A 43 -8.02 -18.24 2.67
CA THR A 43 -7.19 -17.42 1.79
C THR A 43 -7.40 -15.93 2.08
N VAL A 44 -8.65 -15.50 2.14
CA VAL A 44 -9.01 -14.11 2.49
C VAL A 44 -8.55 -13.75 3.90
N ARG A 45 -8.78 -14.64 4.87
CA ARG A 45 -8.27 -14.48 6.24
C ARG A 45 -6.74 -14.33 6.25
N GLY A 46 -6.04 -15.15 5.48
CA GLY A 46 -4.59 -15.08 5.32
C GLY A 46 -4.12 -13.75 4.73
N TRP A 47 -4.82 -13.21 3.73
CA TRP A 47 -4.51 -11.90 3.16
C TRP A 47 -4.71 -10.79 4.19
N LEU A 48 -5.88 -10.75 4.84
CA LEU A 48 -6.21 -9.74 5.86
C LEU A 48 -5.23 -9.77 7.03
N ARG A 49 -4.86 -10.96 7.51
CA ARG A 49 -3.88 -11.13 8.58
C ARG A 49 -2.50 -10.61 8.17
N ARG A 50 -2.02 -10.97 6.98
CA ARG A 50 -0.69 -10.55 6.49
C ARG A 50 -0.61 -9.04 6.28
N PHE A 51 -1.67 -8.44 5.77
CA PHE A 51 -1.76 -6.98 5.61
C PHE A 51 -1.83 -6.28 6.96
N GLY A 52 -2.70 -6.74 7.87
CA GLY A 52 -2.81 -6.17 9.23
C GLY A 52 -1.48 -6.18 9.98
N ALA A 53 -0.71 -7.27 9.88
CA ALA A 53 0.62 -7.38 10.48
C ALA A 53 1.66 -6.41 9.89
N ARG A 54 1.41 -5.84 8.70
CA ARG A 54 2.32 -4.92 7.98
C ARG A 54 1.75 -3.52 7.83
N ALA A 55 0.61 -3.23 8.45
CA ALA A 55 -0.16 -2.05 8.12
C ALA A 55 0.63 -0.75 8.34
N GLU A 56 1.39 -0.64 9.43
CA GLU A 56 2.24 0.54 9.66
C GLU A 56 3.38 0.66 8.64
N ALA A 57 4.03 -0.45 8.29
CA ALA A 57 5.08 -0.45 7.26
C ALA A 57 4.52 -0.03 5.90
N VAL A 58 3.33 -0.50 5.53
CA VAL A 58 2.60 -0.08 4.33
C VAL A 58 2.32 1.42 4.39
N ARG A 59 1.69 1.89 5.47
CA ARG A 59 1.37 3.32 5.67
C ARG A 59 2.61 4.21 5.50
N SER A 60 3.73 3.83 6.12
CA SER A 60 5.00 4.56 6.06
C SER A 60 5.53 4.65 4.62
N VAL A 61 5.66 3.51 3.93
CA VAL A 61 6.19 3.47 2.55
C VAL A 61 5.32 4.28 1.60
N PHE A 62 3.99 4.14 1.68
CA PHE A 62 3.09 4.87 0.79
C PHE A 62 3.08 6.38 1.08
N THR A 63 3.24 6.79 2.34
CA THR A 63 3.39 8.21 2.70
C THR A 63 4.70 8.80 2.17
N VAL A 64 5.80 8.05 2.21
CA VAL A 64 7.09 8.48 1.63
C VAL A 64 6.97 8.69 0.12
N TRP A 65 6.35 7.74 -0.59
CA TRP A 65 6.10 7.89 -2.02
C TRP A 65 5.14 9.04 -2.35
N LEU A 66 4.11 9.25 -1.53
CA LEU A 66 3.18 10.38 -1.70
C LEU A 66 3.93 11.71 -1.68
N ARG A 67 4.86 11.90 -0.74
CA ARG A 67 5.72 13.09 -0.68
C ARG A 67 6.68 13.23 -1.86
N ALA A 68 7.09 12.11 -2.46
CA ALA A 68 7.96 12.15 -3.64
C ALA A 68 7.18 12.50 -4.92
N VAL A 69 5.91 12.11 -5.00
CA VAL A 69 5.05 12.32 -6.18
C VAL A 69 4.37 13.69 -6.15
N ASP A 70 3.98 14.17 -4.98
CA ASP A 70 3.27 15.43 -4.76
C ASP A 70 4.11 16.36 -3.87
N ALA A 71 4.43 17.56 -4.39
CA ALA A 71 5.29 18.53 -3.73
C ALA A 71 4.58 19.26 -2.57
N ASP A 72 3.24 19.25 -2.54
CA ASP A 72 2.43 19.72 -1.42
C ASP A 72 1.30 18.72 -1.09
N PRO A 73 1.66 17.58 -0.49
CA PRO A 73 0.72 16.49 -0.28
C PRO A 73 -0.21 16.78 0.89
N VAL A 74 -1.52 16.82 0.64
CA VAL A 74 -2.53 16.77 1.70
C VAL A 74 -2.41 15.42 2.41
N MET A 75 -1.96 15.44 3.66
CA MET A 75 -1.80 14.22 4.44
C MET A 75 -3.17 13.62 4.77
N PRO A 76 -3.36 12.31 4.51
CA PRO A 76 -4.62 11.65 4.85
C PRO A 76 -4.84 11.63 6.36
N GLU A 77 -6.06 11.97 6.79
CA GLU A 77 -6.48 11.86 8.18
C GLU A 77 -6.38 10.41 8.68
N ALA A 78 -6.06 10.24 9.96
CA ALA A 78 -6.06 8.94 10.59
C ALA A 78 -7.49 8.38 10.63
N ALA A 79 -7.70 7.23 9.99
CA ALA A 79 -8.96 6.51 9.90
C ALA A 79 -9.28 5.68 11.17
N GLY A 80 -8.50 5.86 12.25
CA GLY A 80 -8.76 5.27 13.56
C GLY A 80 -8.21 3.85 13.75
N GLY A 81 -7.21 3.44 12.96
CA GLY A 81 -6.47 2.19 13.17
C GLY A 81 -5.56 1.82 12.00
N GLY A 82 -4.38 1.26 12.30
CA GLY A 82 -3.29 1.09 11.32
C GLY A 82 -3.67 0.40 10.00
N PHE A 83 -4.61 -0.55 10.02
CA PHE A 83 -5.13 -1.18 8.79
C PHE A 83 -5.84 -0.17 7.88
N ALA A 84 -6.73 0.65 8.45
CA ALA A 84 -7.46 1.65 7.70
C ALA A 84 -6.53 2.78 7.26
N ASP A 85 -5.62 3.23 8.14
CA ASP A 85 -4.62 4.25 7.81
C ASP A 85 -3.71 3.84 6.65
N ALA A 86 -3.32 2.57 6.59
CA ALA A 86 -2.56 2.01 5.48
C ALA A 86 -3.34 2.07 4.16
N MET A 87 -4.64 1.74 4.19
CA MET A 87 -5.50 1.84 3.00
C MET A 87 -5.69 3.29 2.56
N THR A 88 -5.83 4.24 3.49
CA THR A 88 -5.93 5.66 3.19
C THR A 88 -4.64 6.19 2.55
N ALA A 89 -3.46 5.76 3.03
CA ALA A 89 -2.18 6.11 2.42
C ALA A 89 -2.04 5.58 0.97
N ILE A 90 -2.48 4.35 0.70
CA ILE A 90 -2.51 3.79 -0.66
C ILE A 90 -3.42 4.63 -1.57
N ALA A 91 -4.62 4.98 -1.10
CA ALA A 91 -5.57 5.79 -1.85
C ALA A 91 -5.04 7.20 -2.15
N ALA A 92 -4.40 7.84 -1.17
CA ALA A 92 -3.80 9.16 -1.33
C ALA A 92 -2.70 9.14 -2.42
N LEU A 93 -1.82 8.13 -2.41
CA LEU A 93 -0.79 7.99 -3.45
C LEU A 93 -1.39 7.74 -4.84
N ALA A 94 -2.38 6.85 -4.95
CA ALA A 94 -3.04 6.58 -6.23
C ALA A 94 -3.67 7.85 -6.82
N ALA A 95 -4.36 8.64 -5.98
CA ALA A 95 -4.92 9.92 -6.40
C ALA A 95 -3.84 10.94 -6.80
N ALA A 96 -2.72 11.01 -6.07
CA ALA A 96 -1.61 11.90 -6.41
C ALA A 96 -0.97 11.54 -7.75
N ILE A 97 -0.78 10.25 -8.05
CA ILE A 97 -0.28 9.79 -9.36
C ILE A 97 -1.27 10.17 -10.47
N GLY A 98 -2.58 9.94 -10.26
CA GLY A 98 -3.62 10.32 -11.22
C GLY A 98 -3.59 11.81 -11.55
N ARG A 99 -3.49 12.68 -10.52
CA ARG A 99 -3.35 14.14 -10.69
C ARG A 99 -2.06 14.54 -11.41
N ARG A 100 -0.91 13.98 -10.99
CA ARG A 100 0.42 14.34 -11.49
C ARG A 100 0.60 14.01 -12.98
N PHE A 101 0.04 12.89 -13.43
CA PHE A 101 0.25 12.38 -14.79
C PHE A 101 -0.99 12.50 -15.70
N VAL A 102 -2.07 13.15 -15.22
CA VAL A 102 -3.33 13.37 -15.97
C VAL A 102 -3.88 12.06 -16.57
N VAL A 103 -3.77 10.98 -15.79
CA VAL A 103 -4.30 9.66 -16.14
C VAL A 103 -5.66 9.50 -15.47
N SER A 104 -6.67 9.08 -16.23
CA SER A 104 -8.08 9.18 -15.83
C SER A 104 -8.46 8.38 -14.58
N GLU A 105 -7.68 7.38 -14.15
CA GLU A 105 -7.82 6.74 -12.83
C GLU A 105 -6.68 5.72 -12.65
N VAL A 106 -5.84 5.90 -11.63
CA VAL A 106 -4.91 4.82 -11.19
C VAL A 106 -5.62 4.05 -10.10
N SER A 107 -5.89 2.76 -10.34
CA SER A 107 -6.56 1.94 -9.34
C SER A 107 -5.65 1.69 -8.13
N LEU A 108 -6.26 1.43 -6.97
CA LEU A 108 -5.52 1.03 -5.75
C LEU A 108 -4.65 -0.20 -5.97
N ALA A 109 -5.09 -1.11 -6.85
CA ALA A 109 -4.37 -2.33 -7.19
C ALA A 109 -3.11 -2.02 -8.01
N GLU A 110 -3.19 -1.12 -8.98
CA GLU A 110 -2.05 -0.68 -9.77
C GLU A 110 -1.03 0.07 -8.90
N ALA A 111 -1.48 0.99 -8.06
CA ALA A 111 -0.60 1.67 -7.10
C ALA A 111 0.07 0.67 -6.14
N ALA A 112 -0.70 -0.28 -5.60
CA ALA A 112 -0.19 -1.34 -4.73
C ALA A 112 0.86 -2.22 -5.42
N VAL A 113 0.60 -2.64 -6.65
CA VAL A 113 1.50 -3.51 -7.42
C VAL A 113 2.73 -2.75 -7.91
N ALA A 114 2.60 -1.50 -8.34
CA ALA A 114 3.71 -0.67 -8.79
C ALA A 114 4.70 -0.42 -7.65
N VAL A 115 4.22 -0.04 -6.46
CA VAL A 115 5.07 0.25 -5.30
C VAL A 115 5.66 -1.03 -4.70
N SER A 116 4.88 -2.11 -4.62
CA SER A 116 5.36 -3.36 -3.99
C SER A 116 6.04 -4.35 -4.95
N GLY A 117 6.00 -4.11 -6.26
CA GLY A 117 6.36 -5.11 -7.27
C GLY A 117 5.48 -6.38 -7.24
N GLY A 118 4.28 -6.30 -6.65
CA GLY A 118 3.39 -7.43 -6.38
C GLY A 118 3.73 -8.21 -5.10
N ARG A 119 4.59 -7.67 -4.22
CA ARG A 119 5.03 -8.33 -2.98
C ARG A 119 4.35 -7.80 -1.72
N LEU A 120 3.26 -7.04 -1.84
CA LEU A 120 2.55 -6.43 -0.71
C LEU A 120 2.25 -7.42 0.45
N LEU A 121 1.98 -8.68 0.13
CA LEU A 121 1.69 -9.74 1.13
C LEU A 121 2.86 -10.72 1.37
N ALA A 122 4.01 -10.54 0.70
CA ALA A 122 5.14 -11.45 0.80
C ALA A 122 5.86 -11.32 2.16
N PRO A 123 6.48 -12.40 2.66
CA PRO A 123 7.45 -12.30 3.75
C PRO A 123 8.59 -11.34 3.39
N GLY A 124 9.02 -10.50 4.33
CA GLY A 124 10.16 -9.60 4.14
C GLY A 124 9.90 -8.32 3.34
N TRP A 125 8.67 -8.06 2.89
CA TRP A 125 8.30 -6.78 2.28
C TRP A 125 7.59 -5.84 3.28
N PRO A 126 7.91 -4.53 3.28
CA PRO A 126 9.03 -3.91 2.54
C PRO A 126 10.37 -4.43 3.05
N GLU A 127 11.35 -4.58 2.14
CA GLU A 127 12.75 -4.75 2.58
C GLU A 127 13.07 -3.57 3.49
N ARG A 128 13.77 -3.82 4.61
CA ARG A 128 14.02 -2.83 5.68
C ARG A 128 14.18 -1.44 5.07
N PRO A 129 13.54 -0.39 5.62
CA PRO A 129 13.70 0.96 5.12
C PRO A 129 15.18 1.17 4.88
N VAL A 130 15.55 1.55 3.65
CA VAL A 130 16.89 2.06 3.39
C VAL A 130 17.01 3.24 4.35
N GLN A 131 17.62 3.02 5.51
CA GLN A 131 18.24 4.09 6.25
C GLN A 131 19.18 4.67 5.22
N HIS A 132 18.88 5.89 4.76
CA HIS A 132 19.93 6.77 4.32
C HIS A 132 20.77 6.96 5.59
N GLU A 133 21.71 6.05 5.78
CA GLU A 133 22.85 6.27 6.64
C GLU A 133 23.48 7.52 6.06
N SER A 134 23.15 8.65 6.71
CA SER A 134 23.71 9.94 6.39
C SER A 134 25.22 9.78 6.60
N THR A 135 25.93 9.48 5.52
CA THR A 135 27.38 9.59 5.42
C THR A 135 27.70 11.08 5.38
N LEU A 136 27.32 11.80 6.44
CA LEU A 136 27.90 13.09 6.75
C LEU A 136 28.99 12.78 7.79
N PRO A 137 30.27 13.06 7.50
CA PRO A 137 31.29 12.95 8.51
C PRO A 137 30.91 13.86 9.67
N LEU A 138 30.87 13.30 10.88
CA LEU A 138 30.84 14.07 12.11
C LEU A 138 32.09 14.96 12.11
N VAL A 139 31.94 16.23 11.74
CA VAL A 139 32.98 17.22 11.99
C VAL A 139 32.98 17.45 13.49
N PRO A 140 34.06 17.12 14.22
CA PRO A 140 34.15 17.45 15.62
C PRO A 140 34.25 18.98 15.75
N ILE A 141 33.21 19.59 16.31
CA ILE A 141 33.30 20.95 16.81
C ILE A 141 34.17 20.86 18.07
N THR A 142 35.42 21.30 17.96
CA THR A 142 36.29 21.51 19.12
C THR A 142 35.99 22.90 19.71
N PRO A 143 36.13 23.07 21.05
CA PRO A 143 35.51 24.15 21.82
C PRO A 143 36.12 25.53 21.60
#